data_AF-A0A239QX63-F1
#
_entry.id   AF-A0A239QX63-F1
#
_cell.length_a   1.000
_cell.length_b   1.000
_cell.length_c   1.000
_cell.angle_alpha   90.00
_cell.angle_beta   90.00
_cell.angle_gamma   90.00
#
_symmetry.space_group_name_H-M   'P 1'
#
loop_
_entity.id
_entity.type
_entity.pdbx_description
1 polymer ?
#
loop_
_entity_poly.entity_id
_entity_poly.type
_entity_poly.pdbx_seq_one_letter_code
_entity_poly.pdbx_strand_id
1 'polypeptide(L)'
;MLAVCDLFITFANEFDKTERNYIIIHLYNKMKFVKVLLGSLLVTTSLPMMAQMDASIKLNEVMTTNQTSLIDEYGARHAWVEIANISHSTYNIRGMYITTDRSVLNQKMSVPERVKRMSQIPNGDVRTDLSGRQLVVFQLGSSPAQGSLHLSVPVDATQPTWIALYNGNATQLIDSITVPVLAANQSYARIANNGTAADWEVKSADRVTPGIENQTTVSESKVEKFKREDPHGFGMAVMAMGIVFFCLALLWITFTLFGILMRHMETAKKVANKQPIKPITKTVEKTIEVGRKTGIMLREGFDTKGIDKEVYMAVIGLALRQYEDDIHDVESGVITIKSKDTEWDDEYTQMTQFHSPILPTMHSAPSIPTTPKMK
;
A
#
# COMPACT_ATOMS: atom_id res chain seq x y z
N MET A 1 -13.54 16.32 6.26
CA MET A 1 -14.63 15.76 5.43
C MET A 1 -16.02 16.19 5.91
N LEU A 2 -16.29 16.28 7.21
CA LEU A 2 -17.57 16.80 7.77
C LEU A 2 -17.84 18.27 7.38
N ALA A 3 -16.83 19.13 7.41
CA ALA A 3 -16.96 20.55 7.01
C ALA A 3 -17.30 20.78 5.52
N VAL A 4 -17.08 19.79 4.64
CA VAL A 4 -17.41 19.88 3.21
C VAL A 4 -18.86 19.45 2.96
N CYS A 5 -19.42 18.58 3.81
CA CYS A 5 -20.83 18.20 3.75
C CYS A 5 -21.75 19.35 4.21
N ASP A 6 -21.38 20.08 5.27
CA ASP A 6 -22.22 21.16 5.81
C ASP A 6 -22.30 22.37 4.87
N LEU A 7 -21.22 22.64 4.12
CA LEU A 7 -21.19 23.72 3.13
C LEU A 7 -22.09 23.41 1.91
N PHE A 8 -22.21 22.13 1.53
CA PHE A 8 -23.04 21.70 0.39
C PHE A 8 -24.52 21.58 0.73
N ILE A 9 -24.88 21.24 1.97
CA ILE A 9 -26.27 21.24 2.45
C ILE A 9 -26.81 22.68 2.47
N THR A 10 -25.97 23.65 2.83
CA THR A 10 -26.33 25.07 2.83
C THR A 10 -26.57 25.61 1.41
N PHE A 11 -25.78 25.17 0.43
CA PHE A 11 -25.91 25.56 -0.99
C PHE A 11 -27.13 24.93 -1.69
N ALA A 12 -27.61 23.79 -1.19
CA ALA A 12 -28.79 23.14 -1.75
C ALA A 12 -30.09 23.89 -1.44
N ASN A 13 -30.13 24.75 -0.41
CA ASN A 13 -31.36 25.41 0.04
C ASN A 13 -31.94 26.46 -0.94
N GLU A 14 -31.24 26.81 -2.01
CA GLU A 14 -31.66 27.84 -2.99
C GLU A 14 -32.28 27.32 -4.29
N PHE A 15 -32.35 26.01 -4.53
CA PHE A 15 -32.97 25.43 -5.74
C PHE A 15 -34.38 24.89 -5.51
N ASP A 16 -35.22 24.82 -6.55
CA ASP A 16 -36.57 24.26 -6.43
C ASP A 16 -36.54 22.78 -5.97
N LYS A 17 -37.55 22.36 -5.21
CA LYS A 17 -37.59 21.16 -4.34
C LYS A 17 -37.34 19.84 -5.10
N THR A 18 -37.58 19.82 -6.40
CA THR A 18 -37.50 18.61 -7.26
C THR A 18 -36.09 18.34 -7.78
N GLU A 19 -35.33 19.37 -8.16
CA GLU A 19 -33.94 19.21 -8.66
C GLU A 19 -32.94 18.98 -7.53
N ARG A 20 -33.19 19.60 -6.36
CA ARG A 20 -32.47 19.36 -5.11
C ARG A 20 -32.40 17.88 -4.75
N ASN A 21 -33.52 17.18 -4.84
CA ASN A 21 -33.61 15.77 -4.46
C ASN A 21 -32.86 14.88 -5.46
N TYR A 22 -32.92 15.17 -6.76
CA TYR A 22 -32.23 14.37 -7.78
C TYR A 22 -30.70 14.52 -7.68
N ILE A 23 -30.20 15.75 -7.50
CA ILE A 23 -28.76 16.04 -7.38
C ILE A 23 -28.20 15.48 -6.07
N ILE A 24 -28.90 15.64 -4.94
CA ILE A 24 -28.48 15.10 -3.64
C ILE A 24 -28.47 13.57 -3.65
N ILE A 25 -29.50 12.92 -4.22
CA ILE A 25 -29.57 11.44 -4.30
C ILE A 25 -28.44 10.90 -5.18
N HIS A 26 -28.15 11.56 -6.32
CA HIS A 26 -27.12 11.07 -7.24
C HIS A 26 -25.69 11.27 -6.69
N LEU A 27 -25.41 12.41 -6.05
CA LEU A 27 -24.14 12.66 -5.35
C LEU A 27 -23.97 11.76 -4.13
N TYR A 28 -25.03 11.52 -3.35
CA TYR A 28 -25.02 10.64 -2.20
C TYR A 28 -24.72 9.19 -2.59
N ASN A 29 -25.29 8.70 -3.70
CA ASN A 29 -24.98 7.36 -4.22
C ASN A 29 -23.55 7.26 -4.77
N LYS A 30 -23.03 8.28 -5.46
CA LYS A 30 -21.63 8.31 -5.94
C LYS A 30 -20.63 8.36 -4.77
N MET A 31 -20.89 9.19 -3.75
CA MET A 31 -20.06 9.25 -2.54
C MET A 31 -20.17 8.00 -1.67
N LYS A 32 -21.34 7.35 -1.60
CA LYS A 32 -21.48 6.03 -0.95
C LYS A 32 -20.65 4.98 -1.70
N PHE A 33 -20.71 4.95 -3.03
CA PHE A 33 -19.94 4.00 -3.82
C PHE A 33 -18.43 4.19 -3.64
N VAL A 34 -17.93 5.42 -3.69
CA VAL A 34 -16.50 5.73 -3.48
C VAL A 34 -16.06 5.46 -2.03
N LYS A 35 -16.89 5.76 -1.02
CA LYS A 35 -16.59 5.45 0.39
C LYS A 35 -16.62 3.95 0.68
N VAL A 36 -17.51 3.20 0.05
CA VAL A 36 -17.57 1.74 0.15
C VAL A 36 -16.36 1.12 -0.54
N LEU A 37 -15.92 1.65 -1.69
CA LEU A 37 -14.76 1.15 -2.43
C LEU A 37 -13.44 1.48 -1.72
N LEU A 38 -13.31 2.69 -1.17
CA LEU A 38 -12.12 3.11 -0.40
C LEU A 38 -12.08 2.49 1.01
N GLY A 39 -13.24 2.31 1.64
CA GLY A 39 -13.37 1.60 2.92
C GLY A 39 -13.13 0.10 2.79
N SER A 40 -13.58 -0.51 1.68
CA SER A 40 -13.27 -1.91 1.35
C SER A 40 -11.78 -2.14 1.14
N LEU A 41 -11.06 -1.18 0.53
CA LEU A 41 -9.63 -1.29 0.27
C LEU A 41 -8.78 -1.20 1.56
N LEU A 42 -9.26 -0.45 2.57
CA LEU A 42 -8.59 -0.28 3.86
C LEU A 42 -8.84 -1.44 4.85
N VAL A 43 -9.94 -2.19 4.68
CA VAL A 43 -10.27 -3.35 5.53
C VAL A 43 -9.63 -4.64 5.02
N THR A 44 -9.26 -4.72 3.73
CA THR A 44 -8.61 -5.92 3.16
C THR A 44 -7.12 -6.04 3.43
N THR A 45 -6.45 -5.00 3.96
CA THR A 45 -5.00 -5.03 4.25
C THR A 45 -4.65 -5.36 5.69
N SER A 46 -5.63 -5.49 6.59
CA SER A 46 -5.41 -5.94 7.97
C SER A 46 -5.51 -7.47 8.08
N LEU A 47 -4.65 -8.19 7.37
CA LEU A 47 -4.34 -9.58 7.70
C LEU A 47 -3.24 -9.61 8.77
N PRO A 48 -3.19 -10.63 9.65
CA PRO A 48 -2.25 -10.66 10.77
C PRO A 48 -0.80 -10.84 10.26
N MET A 49 -0.09 -9.74 10.05
CA MET A 49 1.33 -9.71 9.64
C MET A 49 2.27 -10.47 10.60
N MET A 50 1.83 -10.80 11.82
CA MET A 50 2.68 -11.46 12.82
C MET A 50 2.85 -12.97 12.61
N ALA A 51 1.95 -13.67 11.93
CA ALA A 51 2.10 -15.11 11.67
C ALA A 51 3.08 -15.42 10.52
N GLN A 52 3.50 -14.41 9.76
CA GLN A 52 4.29 -14.59 8.55
C GLN A 52 5.80 -14.73 8.83
N MET A 53 6.29 -14.19 9.96
CA MET A 53 7.72 -14.21 10.30
C MET A 53 8.19 -15.60 10.73
N ASP A 54 7.48 -16.27 11.63
CA ASP A 54 7.86 -17.61 12.10
C ASP A 54 7.80 -18.64 10.97
N ALA A 55 6.81 -18.51 10.07
CA ALA A 55 6.68 -19.36 8.89
C ALA A 55 7.82 -19.22 7.87
N SER A 56 8.68 -18.20 8.03
CA SER A 56 9.85 -17.99 7.17
C SER A 56 11.08 -18.81 7.56
N ILE A 57 11.04 -19.52 8.68
CA ILE A 57 12.09 -20.46 9.06
C ILE A 57 11.69 -21.85 8.59
N LYS A 58 12.55 -22.47 7.78
CA LYS A 58 12.28 -23.76 7.13
C LYS A 58 13.43 -24.73 7.30
N LEU A 59 13.11 -26.02 7.37
CA LEU A 59 14.09 -27.09 7.26
C LEU A 59 14.61 -27.11 5.80
N ASN A 60 15.93 -27.14 5.61
CA ASN A 60 16.55 -27.03 4.30
C ASN A 60 17.22 -28.31 3.81
N GLU A 61 18.05 -28.94 4.65
CA GLU A 61 18.77 -30.15 4.29
C GLU A 61 18.95 -31.02 5.54
N VAL A 62 18.85 -32.35 5.40
CA VAL A 62 18.99 -33.29 6.51
C VAL A 62 19.88 -34.44 6.11
N MET A 63 20.81 -34.82 6.98
CA MET A 63 21.60 -36.04 6.86
C MET A 63 21.44 -36.89 8.12
N THR A 64 20.95 -38.13 7.96
CA THR A 64 20.70 -39.05 9.08
C THR A 64 21.92 -39.91 9.43
N THR A 65 22.79 -40.23 8.46
CA THR A 65 24.02 -41.00 8.68
C THR A 65 25.20 -40.30 8.04
N ASN A 66 26.07 -39.75 8.89
CA ASN A 66 27.28 -39.04 8.48
C ASN A 66 28.53 -39.88 8.82
N GLN A 67 29.29 -40.26 7.79
CA GLN A 67 30.55 -41.00 7.93
C GLN A 67 31.74 -40.24 7.34
N THR A 68 31.52 -39.35 6.37
CA THR A 68 32.60 -38.66 5.64
C THR A 68 32.36 -37.16 5.45
N SER A 69 31.17 -36.64 5.75
CA SER A 69 30.80 -35.24 5.54
C SER A 69 31.32 -34.35 6.69
N LEU A 70 30.47 -33.54 7.32
CA LEU A 70 30.82 -32.63 8.40
C LEU A 70 31.46 -33.36 9.59
N ILE A 71 32.48 -32.74 10.16
CA ILE A 71 33.11 -33.14 11.42
C ILE A 71 32.85 -32.00 12.40
N ASP A 72 32.47 -32.35 13.62
CA ASP A 72 32.27 -31.36 14.67
C ASP A 72 33.61 -30.85 15.25
N GLU A 73 33.53 -29.92 16.19
CA GLU A 73 34.69 -29.35 16.88
C GLU A 73 35.48 -30.37 17.72
N TYR A 74 34.90 -31.55 17.98
CA TYR A 74 35.47 -32.63 18.80
C TYR A 74 35.96 -33.82 17.95
N GLY A 75 35.91 -33.72 16.61
CA GLY A 75 36.32 -34.80 15.71
C GLY A 75 35.28 -35.90 15.49
N ALA A 76 34.08 -35.76 16.04
CA ALA A 76 32.96 -36.68 15.87
C ALA A 76 32.12 -36.32 14.64
N ARG A 77 31.43 -37.33 14.10
CA ARG A 77 30.56 -37.19 12.94
C ARG A 77 29.14 -37.51 13.36
N HIS A 78 28.35 -36.47 13.51
CA HIS A 78 26.95 -36.56 13.90
C HIS A 78 26.05 -36.44 12.68
N ALA A 79 24.85 -37.00 12.80
CA ALA A 79 23.74 -36.62 11.94
C ALA A 79 23.52 -35.11 12.08
N TRP A 80 22.95 -34.47 11.07
CA TRP A 80 22.74 -33.04 11.12
C TRP A 80 21.49 -32.62 10.36
N VAL A 81 20.95 -31.49 10.78
CA VAL A 81 19.83 -30.80 10.14
C VAL A 81 20.23 -29.37 9.89
N GLU A 82 19.87 -28.88 8.72
CA GLU A 82 20.06 -27.51 8.33
C GLU A 82 18.73 -26.77 8.34
N ILE A 83 18.76 -25.58 8.93
CA ILE A 83 17.64 -24.65 8.97
C ILE A 83 18.03 -23.43 8.13
N ALA A 84 17.11 -23.00 7.27
CA ALA A 84 17.26 -21.80 6.47
C ALA A 84 16.19 -20.76 6.85
N ASN A 85 16.62 -19.49 6.86
CA ASN A 85 15.72 -18.36 6.85
C ASN A 85 15.39 -18.01 5.39
N ILE A 86 14.16 -18.31 4.94
CA ILE A 86 13.72 -18.00 3.58
C ILE A 86 13.28 -16.53 3.41
N SER A 87 13.18 -15.76 4.50
CA SER A 87 12.88 -14.32 4.43
C SER A 87 14.14 -13.48 4.15
N HIS A 88 13.91 -12.19 3.92
CA HIS A 88 14.96 -11.17 3.81
C HIS A 88 15.23 -10.42 5.12
N SER A 89 14.46 -10.69 6.17
CA SER A 89 14.61 -10.09 7.49
C SER A 89 15.43 -10.99 8.41
N THR A 90 16.19 -10.39 9.31
CA THR A 90 16.86 -11.14 10.37
C THR A 90 15.83 -11.72 11.34
N TYR A 91 15.97 -13.00 11.66
CA TYR A 91 15.13 -13.71 12.60
C TYR A 91 15.96 -14.60 13.51
N ASN A 92 15.72 -14.48 14.81
CA ASN A 92 16.46 -15.24 15.80
C ASN A 92 15.71 -16.53 16.15
N ILE A 93 16.32 -17.68 15.84
CA ILE A 93 15.73 -19.00 16.07
C ILE A 93 16.03 -19.57 17.46
N ARG A 94 16.68 -18.80 18.34
CA ARG A 94 16.98 -19.25 19.71
C ARG A 94 15.71 -19.64 20.44
N GLY A 95 15.81 -20.68 21.28
CA GLY A 95 14.69 -21.15 22.07
C GLY A 95 13.58 -21.86 21.28
N MET A 96 13.65 -21.93 19.95
CA MET A 96 12.83 -22.83 19.14
C MET A 96 13.17 -24.29 19.47
N TYR A 97 12.28 -25.20 19.07
CA TYR A 97 12.39 -26.61 19.44
C TYR A 97 12.45 -27.50 18.21
N ILE A 98 13.34 -28.50 18.24
CA ILE A 98 13.44 -29.56 17.23
C ILE A 98 13.09 -30.89 17.88
N THR A 99 12.36 -31.73 17.15
CA THR A 99 11.97 -33.06 17.64
C THR A 99 11.83 -34.06 16.52
N THR A 100 12.05 -35.32 16.88
CA THR A 100 11.81 -36.50 16.05
C THR A 100 10.63 -37.34 16.52
N ASP A 101 10.06 -37.03 17.69
CA ASP A 101 8.96 -37.80 18.27
C ASP A 101 7.61 -37.27 17.76
N ARG A 102 6.88 -38.09 16.98
CA ARG A 102 5.54 -37.75 16.47
C ARG A 102 4.48 -37.60 17.58
N SER A 103 4.72 -38.14 18.77
CA SER A 103 3.75 -38.09 19.88
C SER A 103 3.40 -36.65 20.31
N VAL A 104 4.32 -35.71 20.06
CA VAL A 104 4.14 -34.28 20.33
C VAL A 104 3.01 -33.66 19.51
N LEU A 105 2.60 -34.25 18.38
CA LEU A 105 1.47 -33.73 17.59
C LEU A 105 0.12 -33.83 18.34
N ASN A 106 0.05 -34.62 19.41
CA ASN A 106 -1.16 -34.73 20.21
C ASN A 106 -1.53 -33.39 20.87
N GLN A 107 -2.65 -32.81 20.45
CA GLN A 107 -3.15 -31.52 20.97
C GLN A 107 -3.53 -31.57 22.45
N LYS A 108 -3.81 -32.75 23.01
CA LYS A 108 -4.17 -32.91 24.43
C LYS A 108 -2.96 -32.89 25.37
N MET A 109 -1.75 -32.95 24.82
CA MET A 109 -0.50 -32.95 25.60
C MET A 109 -0.21 -31.55 26.15
N SER A 110 0.10 -31.47 27.45
CA SER A 110 0.50 -30.21 28.10
C SER A 110 1.82 -29.67 27.54
N VAL A 111 2.01 -28.34 27.54
CA VAL A 111 3.25 -27.70 27.07
C VAL A 111 4.50 -28.21 27.81
N PRO A 112 4.51 -28.36 29.15
CA PRO A 112 5.69 -28.86 29.86
C PRO A 112 6.06 -30.30 29.50
N GLU A 113 5.08 -31.16 29.25
CA GLU A 113 5.33 -32.53 28.80
C GLU A 113 5.90 -32.56 27.39
N ARG A 114 5.36 -31.70 26.52
CA ARG A 114 5.81 -31.55 25.14
C ARG A 114 7.27 -31.08 25.06
N VAL A 115 7.63 -30.05 25.81
CA VAL A 115 9.01 -29.52 25.88
C VAL A 115 10.01 -30.60 26.28
N LYS A 116 9.65 -31.53 27.18
CA LYS A 116 10.54 -32.64 27.58
C LYS A 116 10.85 -33.64 26.46
N ARG A 117 9.99 -33.70 25.43
CA ARG A 117 10.15 -34.58 24.26
C ARG A 117 10.77 -33.86 23.06
N MET A 118 11.18 -32.62 23.24
CA MET A 118 11.83 -31.80 22.22
C MET A 118 13.20 -31.34 22.72
N SER A 119 14.09 -31.05 21.79
CA SER A 119 15.36 -30.39 22.09
C SER A 119 15.23 -28.90 21.80
N GLN A 120 15.57 -28.07 22.78
CA GLN A 120 15.59 -26.62 22.63
C GLN A 120 16.90 -26.19 21.96
N ILE A 121 16.83 -25.23 21.03
CA ILE A 121 18.01 -24.56 20.49
C ILE A 121 18.60 -23.66 21.60
N PRO A 122 19.84 -23.93 22.07
CA PRO A 122 20.48 -23.17 23.13
C PRO A 122 20.63 -21.68 22.82
N ASN A 123 20.65 -20.86 23.87
CA ASN A 123 20.91 -19.43 23.77
C ASN A 123 22.42 -19.14 23.78
N GLY A 124 22.81 -18.01 23.19
CA GLY A 124 24.15 -17.42 23.38
C GLY A 124 25.09 -17.51 22.18
N ASP A 125 24.65 -18.10 21.06
CA ASP A 125 25.44 -18.10 19.82
C ASP A 125 24.86 -17.13 18.79
N VAL A 126 25.72 -16.30 18.22
CA VAL A 126 25.38 -15.33 17.17
C VAL A 126 24.86 -16.04 15.91
N ARG A 127 25.28 -17.28 15.65
CA ARG A 127 24.83 -18.10 14.52
C ARG A 127 23.34 -18.48 14.59
N THR A 128 22.71 -18.34 15.76
CA THR A 128 21.24 -18.52 15.91
C THR A 128 20.45 -17.27 15.50
N ASP A 129 21.12 -16.15 15.24
CA ASP A 129 20.53 -14.95 14.67
C ASP A 129 20.67 -14.97 13.15
N LEU A 130 19.67 -15.54 12.46
CA LEU A 130 19.74 -15.78 11.02
C LEU A 130 19.39 -14.51 10.26
N SER A 131 20.37 -13.91 9.61
CA SER A 131 20.11 -12.87 8.61
C SER A 131 19.28 -13.43 7.44
N GLY A 132 18.75 -12.54 6.60
CA GLY A 132 17.93 -12.94 5.47
C GLY A 132 18.69 -13.90 4.53
N ARG A 133 18.05 -15.00 4.14
CA ARG A 133 18.63 -16.09 3.31
C ARG A 133 19.80 -16.85 3.95
N GLN A 134 20.05 -16.67 5.24
CA GLN A 134 21.12 -17.40 5.93
C GLN A 134 20.69 -18.82 6.30
N LEU A 135 21.66 -19.72 6.31
CA LEU A 135 21.52 -21.11 6.73
C LEU A 135 22.37 -21.38 7.98
N VAL A 136 21.92 -22.30 8.81
CA VAL A 136 22.67 -22.81 9.96
C VAL A 136 22.49 -24.31 10.08
N VAL A 137 23.59 -24.99 10.40
CA VAL A 137 23.62 -26.43 10.58
C VAL A 137 23.63 -26.75 12.07
N PHE A 138 22.74 -27.64 12.49
CA PHE A 138 22.68 -28.21 13.82
C PHE A 138 23.01 -29.70 13.77
N GLN A 139 23.81 -30.14 14.73
CA GLN A 139 24.18 -31.53 14.89
C GLN A 139 23.14 -32.24 15.76
N LEU A 140 22.72 -33.42 15.35
CA LEU A 140 21.72 -34.25 15.99
C LEU A 140 22.37 -35.46 16.65
N GLY A 141 21.77 -35.94 17.73
CA GLY A 141 22.30 -37.05 18.51
C GLY A 141 23.60 -36.70 19.27
N SER A 142 23.84 -35.42 19.52
CA SER A 142 24.98 -34.93 20.29
C SER A 142 24.53 -34.28 21.61
N SER A 143 25.48 -33.74 22.39
CA SER A 143 25.21 -33.14 23.69
C SER A 143 25.31 -31.60 23.62
N PRO A 144 24.30 -30.84 24.10
CA PRO A 144 24.39 -29.38 24.22
C PRO A 144 25.58 -28.87 25.04
N ALA A 145 26.22 -29.74 25.84
CA ALA A 145 27.46 -29.40 26.54
C ALA A 145 28.67 -29.23 25.60
N GLN A 146 28.60 -29.79 24.38
CA GLN A 146 29.63 -29.65 23.34
C GLN A 146 29.48 -28.33 22.57
N GLY A 147 28.32 -27.68 22.63
CA GLY A 147 28.13 -26.36 22.04
C GLY A 147 26.67 -26.01 21.76
N SER A 148 26.45 -24.77 21.39
CA SER A 148 25.16 -24.21 20.99
C SER A 148 24.52 -24.86 19.76
N LEU A 149 25.34 -25.44 18.86
CA LEU A 149 24.87 -26.11 17.64
C LEU A 149 24.63 -27.61 17.81
N HIS A 150 24.79 -28.12 19.04
CA HIS A 150 24.69 -29.53 19.38
C HIS A 150 23.34 -29.83 20.05
N LEU A 151 22.52 -30.67 19.42
CA LEU A 151 21.18 -30.98 19.88
C LEU A 151 21.05 -32.46 20.28
N SER A 152 20.47 -32.70 21.45
CA SER A 152 20.15 -34.04 21.96
C SER A 152 18.86 -34.60 21.37
N VAL A 153 18.75 -34.58 20.05
CA VAL A 153 17.64 -35.19 19.32
C VAL A 153 18.07 -36.58 18.83
N PRO A 154 17.37 -37.66 19.21
CA PRO A 154 17.70 -39.00 18.72
C PRO A 154 17.30 -39.13 17.25
N VAL A 155 18.18 -39.72 16.44
CA VAL A 155 17.97 -39.99 15.01
C VAL A 155 18.20 -41.47 14.74
N ASP A 156 17.22 -42.13 14.13
CA ASP A 156 17.33 -43.52 13.70
C ASP A 156 17.40 -43.57 12.17
N ALA A 157 18.55 -43.96 11.63
CA ALA A 157 18.77 -44.04 10.20
C ALA A 157 18.12 -45.28 9.54
N THR A 158 17.65 -46.26 10.33
CA THR A 158 17.08 -47.51 9.81
C THR A 158 15.63 -47.38 9.38
N GLN A 159 14.93 -46.34 9.83
CA GLN A 159 13.52 -46.09 9.55
C GLN A 159 13.30 -44.65 9.04
N PRO A 160 12.19 -44.38 8.34
CA PRO A 160 11.83 -43.02 7.96
C PRO A 160 11.69 -42.13 9.20
N THR A 161 12.61 -41.17 9.37
CA THR A 161 12.63 -40.28 10.53
C THR A 161 11.82 -39.02 10.23
N TRP A 162 10.85 -38.72 11.10
CA TRP A 162 10.15 -37.44 11.06
C TRP A 162 10.95 -36.40 11.82
N ILE A 163 11.11 -35.22 11.26
CA ILE A 163 11.76 -34.09 11.92
C ILE A 163 10.82 -32.90 11.85
N ALA A 164 10.63 -32.24 12.99
CA ALA A 164 9.76 -31.09 13.11
C ALA A 164 10.43 -29.94 13.85
N LEU A 165 10.12 -28.72 13.38
CA LEU A 165 10.50 -27.46 13.98
C LEU A 165 9.27 -26.80 14.61
N TYR A 166 9.38 -26.46 15.89
CA TYR A 166 8.35 -25.79 16.68
C TYR A 166 8.81 -24.39 17.10
N ASN A 167 7.83 -23.51 17.30
CA ASN A 167 8.07 -22.15 17.79
C ASN A 167 8.71 -22.13 19.20
N GLY A 168 9.18 -20.97 19.66
CA GLY A 168 9.79 -20.81 20.98
C GLY A 168 8.88 -21.13 22.18
N ASN A 169 7.56 -21.25 21.95
CA ASN A 169 6.58 -21.65 22.97
C ASN A 169 6.24 -23.15 22.93
N ALA A 170 6.86 -23.92 22.04
CA ALA A 170 6.58 -25.33 21.76
C ALA A 170 5.12 -25.64 21.35
N THR A 171 4.27 -24.65 21.06
CA THR A 171 2.85 -24.87 20.76
C THR A 171 2.56 -24.98 19.27
N GLN A 172 3.25 -24.19 18.46
CA GLN A 172 2.99 -24.08 17.03
C GLN A 172 4.05 -24.84 16.24
N LEU A 173 3.60 -25.71 15.34
CA LEU A 173 4.46 -26.35 14.34
C LEU A 173 4.76 -25.34 13.24
N ILE A 174 6.06 -25.10 12.99
CA ILE A 174 6.54 -24.16 11.97
C ILE A 174 6.78 -24.87 10.64
N ASP A 175 7.50 -25.98 10.70
CA ASP A 175 7.84 -26.79 9.55
C ASP A 175 8.07 -28.24 9.97
N SER A 176 7.82 -29.19 9.07
CA SER A 176 8.11 -30.60 9.32
C SER A 176 8.38 -31.35 8.04
N ILE A 177 9.21 -32.38 8.14
CA ILE A 177 9.55 -33.25 7.03
C ILE A 177 9.65 -34.69 7.51
N THR A 178 9.26 -35.64 6.65
CA THR A 178 9.57 -37.06 6.86
C THR A 178 10.71 -37.42 5.92
N VAL A 179 11.87 -37.71 6.49
CA VAL A 179 13.07 -38.08 5.74
C VAL A 179 12.98 -39.58 5.45
N PRO A 180 13.09 -40.02 4.18
CA PRO A 180 13.14 -41.44 3.85
C PRO A 180 14.43 -42.08 4.39
N VAL A 181 14.53 -43.41 4.34
CA VAL A 181 15.78 -44.09 4.67
C VAL A 181 16.84 -43.71 3.63
N LEU A 182 17.94 -43.12 4.10
CA LEU A 182 19.06 -42.65 3.26
C LEU A 182 20.25 -43.58 3.41
N ALA A 183 21.08 -43.70 2.36
CA ALA A 183 22.38 -44.35 2.51
C ALA A 183 23.36 -43.43 3.26
N ALA A 184 24.48 -44.00 3.72
CA ALA A 184 25.52 -43.22 4.39
C ALA A 184 26.00 -42.06 3.51
N ASN A 185 26.14 -40.88 4.12
CA ASN A 185 26.55 -39.62 3.49
C ASN A 185 25.58 -39.05 2.44
N GLN A 186 24.39 -39.63 2.28
CA GLN A 186 23.34 -38.98 1.51
C GLN A 186 22.57 -38.01 2.39
N SER A 187 22.12 -36.91 1.77
CA SER A 187 21.26 -35.93 2.41
C SER A 187 19.93 -35.82 1.68
N TYR A 188 18.92 -35.37 2.38
CA TYR A 188 17.63 -35.02 1.82
C TYR A 188 17.47 -33.52 1.87
N ALA A 189 17.36 -32.88 0.71
CA ALA A 189 17.51 -31.44 0.55
C ALA A 189 16.29 -30.82 -0.13
N ARG A 190 15.94 -29.61 0.29
CA ARG A 190 14.85 -28.82 -0.29
C ARG A 190 15.32 -28.15 -1.57
N ILE A 191 14.65 -28.44 -2.69
CA ILE A 191 14.86 -27.83 -4.00
C ILE A 191 14.03 -26.56 -4.15
N ALA A 192 12.79 -26.52 -3.64
CA ALA A 192 11.90 -25.37 -3.80
C ALA A 192 11.17 -25.00 -2.51
N ASN A 193 10.76 -23.73 -2.42
CA ASN A 193 10.08 -23.18 -1.24
C ASN A 193 8.54 -23.28 -1.33
N ASN A 194 8.00 -24.18 -2.17
CA ASN A 194 6.55 -24.32 -2.40
C ASN A 194 5.82 -25.19 -1.36
N GLY A 195 6.52 -25.68 -0.34
CA GLY A 195 5.91 -26.38 0.80
C GLY A 195 5.33 -27.77 0.50
N THR A 196 5.67 -28.38 -0.64
CA THR A 196 5.14 -29.69 -1.06
C THR A 196 6.24 -30.76 -1.03
N ALA A 197 5.87 -32.04 -0.89
CA ALA A 197 6.83 -33.16 -0.90
C ALA A 197 7.61 -33.30 -2.21
N ALA A 198 7.10 -32.76 -3.33
CA ALA A 198 7.80 -32.67 -4.61
C ALA A 198 8.96 -31.66 -4.61
N ASP A 199 9.09 -30.87 -3.54
CA ASP A 199 10.14 -29.87 -3.38
C ASP A 199 11.40 -30.42 -2.71
N TRP A 200 11.50 -31.73 -2.49
CA TRP A 200 12.64 -32.37 -1.83
C TRP A 200 13.27 -33.44 -2.72
N GLU A 201 14.60 -33.51 -2.71
CA GLU A 201 15.39 -34.48 -3.46
C GLU A 201 16.46 -35.11 -2.56
N VAL A 202 16.75 -36.39 -2.81
CA VAL A 202 17.88 -37.08 -2.19
C VAL A 202 19.14 -36.70 -2.95
N LYS A 203 20.07 -36.02 -2.28
CA LYS A 203 21.37 -35.67 -2.83
C LYS A 203 22.37 -36.78 -2.51
N SER A 204 23.18 -37.11 -3.51
CA SER A 204 24.31 -38.03 -3.39
C SER A 204 25.45 -37.38 -2.58
N ALA A 205 26.34 -38.21 -2.05
CA ALA A 205 27.40 -37.78 -1.12
C ALA A 205 28.35 -36.70 -1.68
N ASP A 206 28.53 -36.64 -3.00
CA ASP A 206 29.32 -35.65 -3.73
C ASP A 206 28.60 -34.32 -3.93
N ARG A 207 27.28 -34.28 -3.75
CA ARG A 207 26.44 -33.10 -3.99
C ARG A 207 25.86 -32.51 -2.71
N VAL A 208 26.15 -33.06 -1.53
CA VAL A 208 25.71 -32.52 -0.24
C VAL A 208 26.24 -31.09 -0.06
N THR A 209 25.38 -30.18 0.40
CA THR A 209 25.65 -28.74 0.39
C THR A 209 25.52 -28.10 1.78
N PRO A 210 26.30 -28.56 2.77
CA PRO A 210 26.16 -28.04 4.11
C PRO A 210 26.58 -26.56 4.17
N GLY A 211 25.71 -25.71 4.70
CA GLY A 211 25.92 -24.29 4.92
C GLY A 211 25.76 -23.41 3.68
N ILE A 212 25.35 -23.97 2.53
CA ILE A 212 25.14 -23.22 1.28
C ILE A 212 23.81 -23.59 0.63
N GLU A 213 23.36 -22.79 -0.34
CA GLU A 213 22.09 -23.07 -1.02
C GLU A 213 22.12 -24.41 -1.78
N ASN A 214 21.03 -25.19 -1.66
CA ASN A 214 20.94 -26.54 -2.22
C ASN A 214 21.04 -26.59 -3.75
N GLN A 215 20.60 -25.53 -4.41
CA GLN A 215 20.74 -25.31 -5.84
C GLN A 215 22.01 -24.52 -6.12
N THR A 216 23.14 -25.22 -6.19
CA THR A 216 24.36 -24.65 -6.76
C THR A 216 24.20 -24.61 -8.29
N THR A 217 23.46 -23.63 -8.80
CA THR A 217 23.53 -23.33 -10.22
C THR A 217 24.93 -22.81 -10.50
N VAL A 218 25.83 -23.69 -10.94
CA VAL A 218 26.96 -23.30 -11.78
C VAL A 218 26.37 -22.90 -13.14
N SER A 219 25.45 -21.93 -13.12
CA SER A 219 24.93 -21.29 -14.29
C SER A 219 25.84 -20.12 -14.57
N GLU A 220 26.27 -20.01 -15.82
CA GLU A 220 26.95 -18.84 -16.36
C GLU A 220 26.36 -17.54 -15.80
N SER A 221 27.21 -16.52 -15.64
CA SER A 221 26.79 -15.22 -15.13
C SER A 221 25.59 -14.70 -15.94
N LYS A 222 24.67 -13.94 -15.30
CA LYS A 222 23.51 -13.37 -16.01
C LYS A 222 23.93 -12.67 -17.30
N VAL A 223 25.09 -12.00 -17.30
CA VAL A 223 25.69 -11.34 -18.45
C VAL A 223 26.07 -12.32 -19.57
N GLU A 224 26.67 -13.46 -19.25
CA GLU A 224 26.99 -14.50 -20.23
C GLU A 224 25.72 -15.15 -20.80
N LYS A 225 24.73 -15.42 -19.95
CA LYS A 225 23.42 -15.90 -20.40
C LYS A 225 22.75 -14.91 -21.36
N PHE A 226 22.74 -13.62 -21.00
CA PHE A 226 22.18 -12.55 -21.86
C PHE A 226 22.97 -12.35 -23.15
N LYS A 227 24.32 -12.45 -23.13
CA LYS A 227 25.15 -12.36 -24.33
C LYS A 227 24.96 -13.54 -25.28
N ARG A 228 24.67 -14.73 -24.75
CA ARG A 228 24.32 -15.90 -25.56
C ARG A 228 22.92 -15.78 -26.16
N GLU A 229 21.96 -15.31 -25.36
CA GLU A 229 20.55 -15.19 -25.77
C GLU A 229 20.30 -14.02 -26.74
N ASP A 230 21.08 -12.93 -26.63
CA ASP A 230 21.03 -11.77 -27.53
C ASP A 230 22.43 -11.38 -28.04
N PRO A 231 23.02 -12.15 -28.97
CA PRO A 231 24.34 -11.87 -29.52
C PRO A 231 24.43 -10.55 -30.30
N HIS A 232 23.31 -10.08 -30.85
CA HIS A 232 23.22 -8.87 -31.67
C HIS A 232 22.76 -7.63 -30.89
N GLY A 233 22.30 -7.78 -29.66
CA GLY A 233 21.90 -6.67 -28.78
C GLY A 233 20.52 -6.07 -29.07
N PHE A 234 19.66 -6.76 -29.82
CA PHE A 234 18.34 -6.25 -30.19
C PHE A 234 17.40 -6.15 -28.98
N GLY A 235 17.42 -7.17 -28.12
CA GLY A 235 16.63 -7.20 -26.89
C GLY A 235 17.03 -6.07 -25.93
N MET A 236 18.34 -5.78 -25.82
CA MET A 236 18.81 -4.63 -25.03
C MET A 236 18.29 -3.29 -25.56
N ALA A 237 18.31 -3.08 -26.89
CA ALA A 237 17.84 -1.84 -27.50
C ALA A 237 16.33 -1.64 -27.35
N VAL A 238 15.53 -2.69 -27.58
CA VAL A 238 14.06 -2.62 -27.45
C VAL A 238 13.63 -2.33 -26.00
N MET A 239 14.26 -2.97 -25.02
CA MET A 239 13.97 -2.73 -23.61
C MET A 239 14.33 -1.29 -23.20
N ALA A 240 15.48 -0.78 -23.66
CA ALA A 240 15.89 0.60 -23.39
C ALA A 240 14.90 1.62 -23.99
N MET A 241 14.49 1.44 -25.25
CA MET A 241 13.49 2.31 -25.89
C MET A 241 12.13 2.20 -25.17
N GLY A 242 11.71 1.00 -24.79
CA GLY A 242 10.44 0.76 -24.09
C GLY A 242 10.34 1.48 -22.75
N ILE A 243 11.40 1.46 -21.94
CA ILE A 243 11.43 2.16 -20.64
C ILE A 243 11.33 3.67 -20.83
N VAL A 244 11.99 4.23 -21.84
CA VAL A 244 11.91 5.68 -22.14
C VAL A 244 10.49 6.09 -22.52
N PHE A 245 9.82 5.33 -23.39
CA PHE A 245 8.42 5.61 -23.74
C PHE A 245 7.48 5.43 -22.54
N PHE A 246 7.72 4.44 -21.69
CA PHE A 246 6.94 4.24 -20.46
C PHE A 246 7.07 5.41 -19.49
N CYS A 247 8.29 5.95 -19.29
CA CYS A 247 8.52 7.13 -18.46
C CYS A 247 7.79 8.37 -19.02
N LEU A 248 7.85 8.60 -20.34
CA LEU A 248 7.14 9.72 -20.97
C LEU A 248 5.61 9.57 -20.85
N ALA A 249 5.09 8.34 -20.97
CA ALA A 249 3.67 8.07 -20.79
C ALA A 249 3.21 8.33 -19.35
N LEU A 250 3.97 7.90 -18.33
CA LEU A 250 3.68 8.20 -16.93
C LEU A 250 3.66 9.71 -16.66
N LEU A 251 4.63 10.45 -17.20
CA LEU A 251 4.72 11.90 -17.06
C LEU A 251 3.54 12.62 -17.72
N TRP A 252 3.10 12.13 -18.90
CA TRP A 252 1.90 12.63 -19.56
C TRP A 252 0.63 12.38 -18.75
N ILE A 253 0.48 11.18 -18.16
CA ILE A 253 -0.68 10.85 -17.31
C ILE A 253 -0.74 11.74 -16.08
N THR A 254 0.38 11.93 -15.37
CA THR A 254 0.41 12.77 -14.16
C THR A 254 0.05 14.21 -14.48
N PHE A 255 0.64 14.81 -15.52
CA PHE A 255 0.31 16.18 -15.91
C PHE A 255 -1.13 16.33 -16.42
N THR A 256 -1.66 15.32 -17.12
CA THR A 256 -3.07 15.32 -17.54
C THR A 256 -4.01 15.29 -16.33
N LEU A 257 -3.70 14.48 -15.32
CA LEU A 257 -4.47 14.41 -14.08
C LEU A 257 -4.40 15.75 -13.30
N PHE A 258 -3.22 16.35 -13.16
CA PHE A 258 -3.06 17.67 -12.54
C PHE A 258 -3.81 18.76 -13.30
N GLY A 259 -3.78 18.73 -14.64
CA GLY A 259 -4.50 19.69 -15.48
C GLY A 259 -6.02 19.60 -15.32
N ILE A 260 -6.57 18.38 -15.22
CA ILE A 260 -7.99 18.17 -14.92
C ILE A 260 -8.33 18.69 -13.52
N LEU A 261 -7.51 18.36 -12.52
CA LEU A 261 -7.73 18.79 -11.13
C LEU A 261 -7.71 20.33 -10.98
N MET A 262 -6.75 21.02 -11.61
CA MET A 262 -6.68 22.49 -11.57
C MET A 262 -7.89 23.14 -12.22
N ARG A 263 -8.37 22.62 -13.36
CA ARG A 263 -9.61 23.10 -14.01
C ARG A 263 -10.81 22.97 -13.07
N HIS A 264 -10.94 21.84 -12.37
CA HIS A 264 -12.02 21.66 -11.39
C HIS A 264 -11.91 22.63 -10.21
N MET A 265 -10.69 22.90 -9.72
CA MET A 265 -10.48 23.88 -8.64
C MET A 265 -10.78 25.32 -9.09
N GLU A 266 -10.47 25.67 -10.33
CA GLU A 266 -10.80 27.00 -10.89
C GLU A 266 -12.30 27.18 -11.14
N THR A 267 -12.99 26.16 -11.66
CA THR A 267 -14.46 26.22 -11.81
C THR A 267 -15.14 26.33 -10.44
N ALA A 268 -14.67 25.60 -9.43
CA ALA A 268 -15.18 25.70 -8.06
C ALA A 268 -14.96 27.10 -7.45
N LYS A 269 -13.79 27.73 -7.69
CA LYS A 269 -13.50 29.10 -7.26
C LYS A 269 -14.33 30.15 -8.00
N LYS A 270 -14.60 29.96 -9.30
CA LYS A 270 -15.46 30.86 -10.11
C LYS A 270 -16.93 30.81 -9.71
N VAL A 271 -17.44 29.64 -9.30
CA VAL A 271 -18.81 29.49 -8.79
C VAL A 271 -18.97 30.08 -7.38
N ALA A 272 -17.94 29.99 -6.53
CA ALA A 272 -17.95 30.58 -5.20
C ALA A 272 -17.85 32.13 -5.20
N ASN A 273 -17.25 32.74 -6.23
CA ASN A 273 -17.07 34.20 -6.35
C ASN A 273 -18.16 34.91 -7.19
N LYS A 274 -19.13 34.20 -7.76
CA LYS A 274 -20.33 34.84 -8.31
C LYS A 274 -21.21 35.32 -7.15
N GLN A 275 -21.01 36.56 -6.72
CA GLN A 275 -21.91 37.25 -5.81
C GLN A 275 -23.33 37.32 -6.41
N PRO A 276 -24.39 37.17 -5.61
CA PRO A 276 -25.76 37.17 -6.11
C PRO A 276 -26.11 38.54 -6.70
N ILE A 277 -26.50 38.54 -7.98
CA ILE A 277 -27.04 39.73 -8.65
C ILE A 277 -28.29 40.15 -7.88
N LYS A 278 -28.25 41.29 -7.20
CA LYS A 278 -29.42 41.89 -6.56
C LYS A 278 -30.45 42.21 -7.65
N PRO A 279 -31.67 41.66 -7.60
CA PRO A 279 -32.68 41.96 -8.60
C PRO A 279 -33.12 43.42 -8.41
N ILE A 280 -32.70 44.29 -9.32
CA ILE A 280 -33.28 45.64 -9.41
C ILE A 280 -34.70 45.47 -9.94
N THR A 281 -35.61 45.57 -8.99
CA THR A 281 -37.05 45.73 -9.16
C THR A 281 -37.31 46.97 -10.04
N LYS A 282 -37.84 46.76 -11.25
CA LYS A 282 -38.73 47.66 -12.02
C LYS A 282 -38.88 47.31 -13.52
N THR A 283 -38.38 46.16 -13.96
CA THR A 283 -38.66 45.64 -15.33
C THR A 283 -39.37 44.29 -15.30
N VAL A 284 -40.17 44.03 -14.26
CA VAL A 284 -40.86 42.74 -14.03
C VAL A 284 -42.29 42.73 -14.55
N GLU A 285 -42.98 43.87 -14.67
CA GLU A 285 -44.33 43.85 -15.26
C GLU A 285 -44.31 43.65 -16.78
N LYS A 286 -43.32 44.21 -17.49
CA LYS A 286 -43.24 44.06 -18.96
C LYS A 286 -42.68 42.70 -19.42
N THR A 287 -41.92 42.00 -18.57
CA THR A 287 -41.36 40.68 -18.90
C THR A 287 -42.30 39.52 -18.56
N ILE A 288 -43.20 39.64 -17.58
CA ILE A 288 -44.19 38.59 -17.29
C ILE A 288 -45.24 38.52 -18.41
N GLU A 289 -45.64 39.67 -18.98
CA GLU A 289 -46.60 39.67 -20.08
C GLU A 289 -45.98 39.17 -21.40
N VAL A 290 -44.72 39.49 -21.67
CA VAL A 290 -43.99 38.93 -22.82
C VAL A 290 -43.72 37.44 -22.62
N GLY A 291 -43.28 36.99 -21.44
CA GLY A 291 -43.02 35.56 -21.17
C GLY A 291 -44.27 34.67 -21.33
N ARG A 292 -45.44 35.16 -20.91
CA ARG A 292 -46.71 34.43 -21.11
C ARG A 292 -47.15 34.46 -22.58
N LYS A 293 -46.98 35.58 -23.29
CA LYS A 293 -47.32 35.68 -24.73
C LYS A 293 -46.39 34.83 -25.59
N THR A 294 -45.10 34.79 -25.28
CA THR A 294 -44.08 33.99 -25.96
C THR A 294 -44.26 32.50 -25.69
N GLY A 295 -44.66 32.09 -24.47
CA GLY A 295 -44.99 30.71 -24.16
C GLY A 295 -46.24 30.18 -24.88
N ILE A 296 -47.23 31.04 -25.13
CA ILE A 296 -48.43 30.70 -25.93
C ILE A 296 -48.09 30.68 -27.43
N MET A 297 -47.28 31.62 -27.91
CA MET A 297 -46.84 31.69 -29.31
C MET A 297 -45.87 30.55 -29.69
N LEU A 298 -45.02 30.10 -28.76
CA LEU A 298 -44.16 28.91 -28.91
C LEU A 298 -44.96 27.61 -28.97
N ARG A 299 -46.14 27.57 -28.35
CA ARG A 299 -47.03 26.40 -28.35
C ARG A 299 -47.92 26.38 -29.59
N GLU A 300 -48.43 27.54 -30.03
CA GLU A 300 -49.16 27.67 -31.30
C GLU A 300 -48.28 27.46 -32.55
N GLY A 301 -47.00 27.83 -32.49
CA GLY A 301 -46.03 27.61 -33.58
C GLY A 301 -45.56 26.16 -33.74
N PHE A 302 -45.77 25.30 -32.74
CA PHE A 302 -45.52 23.86 -32.84
C PHE A 302 -46.68 23.11 -33.52
N ASP A 303 -47.93 23.59 -33.34
CA ASP A 303 -49.13 22.96 -33.89
C ASP A 303 -49.51 23.49 -35.29
N THR A 304 -49.12 24.72 -35.64
CA THR A 304 -49.31 25.27 -36.99
C THR A 304 -48.03 25.14 -37.82
N LYS A 305 -48.11 24.35 -38.89
CA LYS A 305 -47.00 24.04 -39.81
C LYS A 305 -46.20 25.29 -40.21
N GLY A 306 -44.88 25.28 -39.96
CA GLY A 306 -43.94 25.85 -40.93
C GLY A 306 -42.81 26.77 -40.44
N ILE A 307 -42.21 26.59 -39.26
CA ILE A 307 -40.90 27.22 -38.97
C ILE A 307 -39.96 26.21 -38.34
N ASP A 308 -38.81 25.98 -38.99
CA ASP A 308 -37.82 24.97 -38.62
C ASP A 308 -37.20 25.25 -37.24
N LYS A 309 -37.04 24.18 -36.46
CA LYS A 309 -36.47 24.17 -35.10
C LYS A 309 -35.08 24.85 -35.02
N GLU A 310 -34.33 24.84 -36.12
CA GLU A 310 -33.03 25.50 -36.24
C GLU A 310 -33.15 27.03 -36.18
N VAL A 311 -34.20 27.61 -36.77
CA VAL A 311 -34.44 29.05 -36.73
C VAL A 311 -34.76 29.51 -35.30
N TYR A 312 -35.53 28.71 -34.55
CA TYR A 312 -35.78 28.99 -33.14
C TYR A 312 -34.51 28.93 -32.29
N MET A 313 -33.67 27.91 -32.47
CA MET A 313 -32.38 27.85 -31.76
C MET A 313 -31.45 28.99 -32.17
N ALA A 314 -31.46 29.39 -33.45
CA ALA A 314 -30.66 30.51 -33.93
C ALA A 314 -31.13 31.85 -33.33
N VAL A 315 -32.44 32.08 -33.23
CA VAL A 315 -32.98 33.32 -32.64
C VAL A 315 -32.77 33.37 -31.12
N ILE A 316 -32.92 32.23 -30.42
CA ILE A 316 -32.59 32.14 -28.98
C ILE A 316 -31.09 32.35 -28.76
N GLY A 317 -30.24 31.73 -29.60
CA GLY A 317 -28.80 31.91 -29.55
C GLY A 317 -28.36 33.34 -29.86
N LEU A 318 -29.01 34.00 -30.84
CA LEU A 318 -28.75 35.39 -31.18
C LEU A 318 -29.19 36.33 -30.04
N ALA A 319 -30.33 36.07 -29.41
CA ALA A 319 -30.81 36.84 -28.26
C ALA A 319 -29.90 36.69 -27.03
N LEU A 320 -29.39 35.48 -26.77
CA LEU A 320 -28.43 35.23 -25.69
C LEU A 320 -27.08 35.90 -25.97
N ARG A 321 -26.62 35.87 -27.22
CA ARG A 321 -25.37 36.53 -27.63
C ARG A 321 -25.47 38.04 -27.55
N GLN A 322 -26.60 38.62 -27.99
CA GLN A 322 -26.86 40.05 -27.83
C GLN A 322 -26.89 40.45 -26.35
N TYR A 323 -27.46 39.62 -25.46
CA TYR A 323 -27.45 39.85 -24.01
C TYR A 323 -26.04 39.74 -23.42
N GLU A 324 -25.21 38.82 -23.88
CA GLU A 324 -23.82 38.67 -23.43
C GLU A 324 -22.94 39.85 -23.89
N ASP A 325 -23.17 40.37 -25.10
CA ASP A 325 -22.49 41.55 -25.63
C ASP A 325 -22.97 42.88 -24.97
N ASP A 326 -24.23 42.96 -24.48
CA ASP A 326 -24.77 44.14 -23.78
C ASP A 326 -24.38 44.19 -22.29
N ILE A 327 -23.69 43.16 -21.77
CA ILE A 327 -23.02 43.20 -20.45
C ILE A 327 -21.63 43.83 -20.65
N HIS A 328 -21.61 45.07 -21.13
CA HIS A 328 -20.47 45.94 -20.89
C HIS A 328 -20.60 46.53 -19.48
N ASP A 329 -19.48 46.50 -18.73
CA ASP A 329 -19.40 46.85 -17.33
C ASP A 329 -20.08 48.19 -17.02
N VAL A 330 -21.26 48.14 -16.42
CA VAL A 330 -21.84 49.31 -15.76
C VAL A 330 -21.03 49.50 -14.47
N GLU A 331 -19.83 50.09 -14.60
CA GLU A 331 -19.00 50.45 -13.46
C GLU A 331 -19.83 51.33 -12.51
N SER A 332 -20.15 50.81 -11.33
CA SER A 332 -20.60 51.68 -10.25
C SER A 332 -19.40 52.56 -9.91
N GLY A 333 -19.46 53.87 -10.16
CA GLY A 333 -18.38 54.84 -9.90
C GLY A 333 -17.99 55.01 -8.41
N VAL A 334 -18.25 54.00 -7.57
CA VAL A 334 -17.92 53.94 -6.16
C VAL A 334 -16.90 52.82 -5.95
N ILE A 335 -15.62 53.21 -5.85
CA ILE A 335 -14.55 52.29 -5.49
C ILE A 335 -14.65 52.01 -3.98
N THR A 336 -15.07 50.80 -3.60
CA THR A 336 -15.07 50.37 -2.19
C THR A 336 -13.78 49.60 -1.90
N ILE A 337 -12.79 50.29 -1.32
CA ILE A 337 -11.54 49.65 -0.87
C ILE A 337 -11.82 48.95 0.46
N LYS A 338 -11.70 47.61 0.49
CA LYS A 338 -11.66 46.85 1.74
C LYS A 338 -10.20 46.57 2.07
N SER A 339 -9.71 47.09 3.20
CA SER A 339 -8.38 46.74 3.68
C SER A 339 -8.34 45.24 4.00
N LYS A 340 -7.25 44.59 3.61
CA LYS A 340 -6.94 43.22 3.99
C LYS A 340 -5.54 43.26 4.58
N ASP A 341 -5.41 42.85 5.84
CA ASP A 341 -4.09 42.68 6.44
C ASP A 341 -3.38 41.55 5.69
N THR A 342 -2.29 41.89 5.03
CA THR A 342 -1.37 40.93 4.43
C THR A 342 -0.24 40.66 5.42
N GLU A 343 0.09 39.40 5.67
CA GLU A 343 1.25 38.97 6.48
C GLU A 343 2.62 39.33 5.85
N TRP A 344 2.66 40.30 4.94
CA TRP A 344 3.88 40.71 4.25
C TRP A 344 4.94 41.29 5.20
N ASP A 345 4.48 41.89 6.31
CA ASP A 345 5.33 42.44 7.37
C ASP A 345 5.57 41.47 8.54
N ASP A 346 5.09 40.22 8.44
CA ASP A 346 5.27 39.23 9.52
C ASP A 346 6.67 38.58 9.42
N GLU A 347 7.65 39.28 9.99
CA GLU A 347 9.10 38.97 9.96
C GLU A 347 9.42 37.53 10.44
N TYR A 348 8.49 36.89 11.16
CA TYR A 348 8.60 35.51 11.65
C TYR A 348 8.56 34.44 10.53
N THR A 349 7.93 34.71 9.39
CA THR A 349 7.78 33.69 8.35
C THR A 349 9.06 33.51 7.52
N GLN A 350 9.98 34.49 7.54
CA GLN A 350 11.22 34.44 6.74
C GLN A 350 12.43 33.83 7.48
N MET A 351 12.35 33.53 8.77
CA MET A 351 13.47 32.97 9.54
C MET A 351 13.05 31.79 10.41
N THR A 352 12.84 30.62 9.81
CA THR A 352 12.67 29.36 10.57
C THR A 352 13.72 28.34 10.16
N GLN A 353 14.94 28.47 10.71
CA GLN A 353 15.83 27.30 10.84
C GLN A 353 16.48 27.12 12.21
N PHE A 354 16.62 28.14 13.07
CA PHE A 354 17.26 27.93 14.38
C PHE A 354 16.74 28.91 15.44
N HIS A 355 15.78 28.49 16.27
CA HIS A 355 15.67 28.73 17.73
C HIS A 355 14.22 28.50 18.24
N SER A 356 14.10 28.14 19.53
CA SER A 356 12.85 27.80 20.21
C SER A 356 11.92 29.02 20.39
N PRO A 357 10.59 28.84 20.30
CA PRO A 357 9.65 29.95 20.28
C PRO A 357 9.52 30.61 21.66
N ILE A 358 9.63 31.93 21.70
CA ILE A 358 9.22 32.76 22.83
C ILE A 358 7.82 33.32 22.50
N LEU A 359 6.86 33.13 23.41
CA LEU A 359 5.48 33.60 23.22
C LEU A 359 5.42 35.14 23.23
N PRO A 360 4.79 35.78 22.22
CA PRO A 360 4.70 37.23 22.17
C PRO A 360 3.68 37.77 23.18
N THR A 361 4.05 38.82 23.89
CA THR A 361 3.10 39.66 24.65
C THR A 361 2.30 40.51 23.67
N MET A 362 0.98 40.34 23.64
CA MET A 362 0.08 41.12 22.79
C MET A 362 0.16 42.61 23.16
N HIS A 363 0.70 43.44 22.26
CA HIS A 363 0.56 44.88 22.37
C HIS A 363 -0.87 45.26 21.97
N SER A 364 -1.66 45.74 22.93
CA SER A 364 -2.96 46.34 22.64
C SER A 364 -2.73 47.71 22.00
N ALA A 365 -3.19 47.90 20.76
CA ALA A 365 -3.23 49.21 20.13
C ALA A 365 -4.20 50.14 20.90
N PRO A 366 -3.88 51.43 21.08
CA PRO A 366 -4.79 52.37 21.73
C PRO A 366 -5.99 52.68 20.82
N SER A 367 -7.20 52.60 21.38
CA SER A 367 -8.44 52.91 20.67
C SER A 367 -8.56 54.41 20.41
N ILE A 368 -8.65 54.81 19.14
CA ILE A 368 -8.93 56.19 18.73
C ILE A 368 -10.45 56.44 18.89
N PRO A 369 -10.89 57.44 19.67
CA PRO A 369 -12.32 57.73 19.80
C PRO A 369 -12.83 58.40 18.53
N THR A 370 -13.76 57.75 17.83
CA THR A 370 -14.49 58.34 16.69
C THR A 370 -15.88 58.76 17.15
N THR A 371 -16.00 59.95 17.73
CA THR A 371 -17.15 60.88 17.59
C THR A 371 -16.96 62.11 18.51
N PRO A 372 -17.27 63.34 18.05
CA PRO A 372 -17.34 64.49 18.94
C PRO A 372 -18.68 64.47 19.69
N LYS A 373 -18.65 64.63 21.02
CA LYS A 373 -19.86 64.90 21.81
C LYS A 373 -20.42 66.25 21.38
N MET A 374 -21.61 66.26 20.78
CA MET A 374 -22.40 67.49 20.66
C MET A 374 -22.84 67.92 22.06
N LYS A 375 -22.74 69.22 22.33
CA LYS A 375 -23.12 69.86 23.59
C LYS A 375 -24.63 70.01 23.70
#